data_AF-A0A7G8X188-F1
#
_entry.id   AF-A0A7G8X188-F1
#
_cell.length_a   1.000
_cell.length_b   1.000
_cell.length_c   1.000
_cell.angle_alpha   90.00
_cell.angle_beta   90.00
_cell.angle_gamma   90.00
#
_symmetry.space_group_name_H-M   'P 1'
#
loop_
_entity.id
_entity.type
_entity.pdbx_description
1 polymer ?
#
loop_
_entity_poly.entity_id
_entity_poly.type
_entity_poly.pdbx_seq_one_letter_code
_entity_poly.pdbx_strand_id
1 'polypeptide(L)'
;MVVDVSLMLTLIQLIVVFLILLLISFTVPKLQPILYASIFFYFLFHLLNTIVFPFGKYFVALFEPLPDPFAKLLIGSAILFYVSELIAKHIEEAGYGSLAAVAHFAVKIVILTLWMQQTSALIEILSKLITK
;
A
#
# COMPACT_ATOMS: atom_id res chain seq x y z
N MET A 1 -19.89 2.40 -18.78
CA MET A 1 -18.68 3.17 -18.48
C MET A 1 -19.11 4.54 -17.98
N VAL A 2 -19.61 4.60 -16.75
CA VAL A 2 -20.04 5.84 -16.11
C VAL A 2 -18.83 6.30 -15.33
N VAL A 3 -18.10 7.29 -15.86
CA VAL A 3 -17.19 8.06 -15.01
C VAL A 3 -18.09 8.66 -13.95
N ASP A 4 -17.95 8.19 -12.71
CA ASP A 4 -18.80 8.56 -11.60
C ASP A 4 -18.86 10.09 -11.54
N VAL A 5 -20.05 10.66 -11.69
CA VAL A 5 -20.25 12.11 -11.74
C VAL A 5 -19.64 12.76 -10.49
N SER A 6 -19.59 12.03 -9.37
CA SER A 6 -18.92 12.41 -8.12
C SER A 6 -17.40 12.59 -8.28
N LEU A 7 -16.74 11.77 -9.10
CA LEU A 7 -15.29 11.79 -9.35
C LEU A 7 -14.92 12.97 -10.24
N MET A 8 -15.78 13.28 -11.23
CA MET A 8 -15.62 14.48 -12.06
C MET A 8 -15.89 15.76 -11.25
N LEU A 9 -16.87 15.74 -10.33
CA LEU A 9 -17.18 16.85 -9.43
C LEU A 9 -16.05 17.11 -8.43
N THR A 10 -15.46 16.06 -7.86
CA THR A 10 -14.34 16.17 -6.91
C THR A 10 -13.09 16.68 -7.59
N LEU A 11 -12.78 16.23 -8.82
CA LEU A 11 -11.68 16.79 -9.61
C LEU A 11 -11.87 18.29 -9.90
N ILE A 12 -13.08 18.71 -10.25
CA ILE A 12 -13.41 20.13 -10.47
C ILE A 12 -13.28 20.94 -9.18
N GLN A 13 -13.81 20.44 -8.05
CA GLN A 13 -13.63 21.09 -6.75
C GLN A 13 -12.16 21.21 -6.36
N LEU A 14 -11.35 20.19 -6.68
CA LEU A 14 -9.91 20.19 -6.42
C LEU A 14 -9.20 21.27 -7.25
N ILE A 15 -9.57 21.40 -8.54
CA ILE A 15 -9.04 22.45 -9.42
C ILE A 15 -9.43 23.84 -8.91
N VAL A 16 -10.67 24.02 -8.47
CA VAL A 16 -11.15 25.31 -7.92
C VAL A 16 -10.42 25.67 -6.63
N VAL A 17 -10.24 24.71 -5.71
CA VAL A 17 -9.48 24.90 -4.47
C VAL A 17 -8.01 25.21 -4.78
N PHE A 18 -7.42 24.53 -5.77
CA PHE A 18 -6.06 24.79 -6.22
C PHE A 18 -5.90 26.20 -6.83
N LEU A 19 -6.88 26.67 -7.63
CA LEU A 19 -6.89 28.01 -8.19
C LEU A 19 -7.03 29.10 -7.12
N ILE A 20 -7.87 28.87 -6.10
CA ILE A 20 -8.02 29.79 -4.95
C ILE A 20 -6.71 29.87 -4.17
N LEU A 21 -6.03 28.73 -3.97
CA LEU A 21 -4.74 28.66 -3.30
C LEU A 21 -3.61 29.31 -4.11
N LEU A 22 -3.65 29.20 -5.43
CA LEU A 22 -2.76 29.93 -6.33
C LEU A 22 -2.93 31.45 -6.15
N LEU A 23 -4.17 31.94 -6.03
CA LEU A 23 -4.47 33.35 -5.77
C LEU A 23 -3.93 33.82 -4.40
N ILE A 24 -4.07 32.99 -3.35
CA ILE A 24 -3.56 33.28 -2.01
C ILE A 24 -2.02 33.25 -1.98
N SER A 25 -1.41 32.36 -2.77
CA SER A 25 0.04 32.26 -2.99
C SER A 25 0.66 33.55 -3.56
N PHE A 26 -0.11 34.39 -4.27
CA PHE A 26 0.37 35.70 -4.72
C PHE A 26 0.35 36.76 -3.61
N THR A 27 -0.33 36.52 -2.49
CA THR A 27 -0.59 37.54 -1.45
C THR A 27 0.35 37.43 -0.25
N VAL A 28 0.85 36.22 0.11
CA VAL A 28 1.73 36.03 1.28
C VAL A 28 2.84 34.97 1.05
N PRO A 29 4.11 35.36 0.79
CA PRO A 29 5.20 34.45 0.42
C PRO A 29 5.59 33.42 1.49
N LYS A 30 5.36 33.70 2.77
CA LYS A 30 5.77 32.81 3.88
C LYS A 30 4.77 31.68 4.19
N LEU A 31 3.51 31.80 3.76
CA LEU A 31 2.49 30.77 3.96
C LEU A 31 2.51 29.68 2.88
N GLN A 32 3.19 29.96 1.77
CA GLN A 32 3.22 29.13 0.57
C GLN A 32 3.70 27.69 0.86
N PRO A 33 4.82 27.43 1.57
CA PRO A 33 5.32 26.07 1.74
C PRO A 33 4.41 25.19 2.59
N ILE A 34 3.81 25.77 3.64
CA ILE A 34 2.94 25.05 4.58
C ILE A 34 1.63 24.69 3.88
N LEU A 35 1.02 25.64 3.15
CA LEU A 35 -0.20 25.37 2.40
C LEU A 35 0.01 24.31 1.31
N TYR A 36 1.09 24.40 0.53
CA TYR A 36 1.40 23.38 -0.48
C TYR A 36 1.60 22.00 0.14
N ALA A 37 2.32 21.89 1.26
CA ALA A 37 2.49 20.63 1.97
C ALA A 37 1.14 20.09 2.47
N SER A 38 0.30 20.94 3.09
CA SER A 38 -1.02 20.54 3.59
C SER A 38 -1.95 20.06 2.47
N ILE A 39 -2.00 20.74 1.33
CA ILE A 39 -2.79 20.33 0.16
C ILE A 39 -2.24 19.04 -0.43
N PHE A 40 -0.92 18.91 -0.54
CA PHE A 40 -0.27 17.70 -1.04
C PHE A 40 -0.62 16.50 -0.15
N PHE A 41 -0.50 16.62 1.17
CA PHE A 41 -0.89 15.55 2.09
C PHE A 41 -2.39 15.26 2.07
N TYR A 42 -3.23 16.30 1.97
CA TYR A 42 -4.68 16.12 1.83
C TYR A 42 -5.03 15.37 0.54
N PHE A 43 -4.42 15.76 -0.58
CA PHE A 43 -4.58 15.11 -1.87
C PHE A 43 -4.08 13.66 -1.82
N LEU A 44 -2.90 13.42 -1.26
CA LEU A 44 -2.35 12.09 -1.10
C LEU A 44 -3.27 11.20 -0.26
N PHE A 45 -3.78 11.71 0.86
CA PHE A 45 -4.71 11.01 1.72
C PHE A 45 -6.06 10.74 1.03
N HIS A 46 -6.56 11.71 0.27
CA HIS A 46 -7.78 11.54 -0.52
C HIS A 46 -7.59 10.49 -1.63
N LEU A 47 -6.45 10.49 -2.29
CA LEU A 47 -6.10 9.53 -3.34
C LEU A 47 -5.93 8.12 -2.77
N LEU A 48 -5.31 8.00 -1.59
CA LEU A 48 -5.25 6.75 -0.85
C LEU A 48 -6.66 6.21 -0.55
N ASN A 49 -7.55 7.04 -0.01
CA ASN A 49 -8.93 6.62 0.34
C ASN A 49 -9.82 6.34 -0.86
N THR A 50 -9.68 7.08 -1.95
CA THR A 50 -10.58 7.00 -3.10
C THR A 50 -10.15 5.91 -4.09
N ILE A 51 -8.85 5.64 -4.19
CA ILE A 51 -8.30 4.71 -5.18
C ILE A 51 -7.64 3.52 -4.50
N VAL A 52 -6.64 3.78 -3.65
CA VAL A 52 -5.75 2.72 -3.14
C VAL A 52 -6.47 1.78 -2.17
N PHE A 53 -7.24 2.29 -1.22
CA PHE A 53 -8.02 1.48 -0.29
C PHE A 53 -9.10 0.63 -0.96
N PRO A 54 -9.99 1.18 -1.81
CA PRO A 54 -10.98 0.36 -2.50
C PRO A 54 -10.36 -0.62 -3.48
N PHE A 55 -9.28 -0.24 -4.19
CA PHE A 55 -8.51 -1.17 -5.01
C PHE A 55 -7.93 -2.31 -4.17
N GLY A 56 -7.32 -2.00 -3.01
CA GLY A 56 -6.80 -3.00 -2.09
C GLY A 56 -7.88 -3.97 -1.61
N LYS A 57 -9.08 -3.48 -1.27
CA LYS A 57 -10.22 -4.33 -0.90
C LYS A 57 -10.67 -5.22 -2.05
N TYR A 58 -10.78 -4.68 -3.26
CA TYR A 58 -11.17 -5.44 -4.45
C TYR A 58 -10.14 -6.50 -4.82
N PHE A 59 -8.86 -6.14 -4.71
CA PHE A 59 -7.74 -7.05 -4.94
C PHE A 59 -7.72 -8.19 -3.93
N VAL A 60 -7.96 -7.93 -2.65
CA VAL A 60 -8.09 -8.98 -1.63
C VAL A 60 -9.33 -9.85 -1.88
N ALA A 61 -10.47 -9.25 -2.24
CA ALA A 61 -11.71 -9.98 -2.54
C ALA A 61 -11.59 -10.92 -3.75
N LEU A 62 -10.78 -10.59 -4.74
CA LEU A 62 -10.45 -11.49 -5.87
C LEU A 62 -9.88 -12.85 -5.43
N PHE A 63 -9.33 -12.91 -4.22
CA PHE A 63 -8.72 -14.11 -3.65
C PHE A 63 -9.48 -14.69 -2.46
N GLU A 64 -10.62 -14.11 -2.05
CA GLU A 64 -11.56 -14.76 -1.11
C GLU A 64 -12.01 -16.18 -1.52
N PRO A 65 -12.15 -16.53 -2.82
CA PRO A 65 -12.53 -17.89 -3.21
C PRO A 65 -11.42 -18.92 -3.02
N LEU A 66 -10.18 -18.48 -2.77
CA LEU A 66 -9.08 -19.41 -2.57
C LEU A 66 -9.14 -20.02 -1.15
N PRO A 67 -8.73 -21.29 -0.99
CA PRO A 67 -8.79 -21.98 0.29
C PRO A 67 -7.97 -21.25 1.36
N ASP A 68 -8.66 -20.84 2.43
CA ASP A 68 -8.04 -20.43 3.68
C ASP A 68 -7.26 -21.63 4.27
N PRO A 69 -6.04 -21.45 4.81
CA PRO A 69 -5.33 -20.21 5.13
C PRO A 69 -4.23 -19.79 4.13
N PHE A 70 -3.89 -20.65 3.17
CA PHE A 70 -2.66 -20.51 2.38
C PHE A 70 -2.70 -19.36 1.38
N ALA A 71 -3.87 -19.08 0.81
CA ALA A 71 -4.00 -18.05 -0.21
C ALA A 71 -3.84 -16.64 0.33
N LYS A 72 -4.53 -16.32 1.43
CA LYS A 72 -4.39 -15.02 2.13
C LYS A 72 -2.94 -14.79 2.56
N LEU A 73 -2.29 -15.85 3.05
CA LEU A 73 -0.89 -15.78 3.44
C LEU A 73 0.03 -15.51 2.25
N LEU A 74 -0.23 -16.15 1.10
CA LEU A 74 0.56 -15.99 -0.11
C LEU A 74 0.45 -14.58 -0.69
N ILE A 75 -0.77 -14.02 -0.75
CA ILE A 75 -1.00 -12.65 -1.25
C ILE A 75 -0.41 -11.63 -0.28
N GLY A 76 -0.65 -11.81 1.03
CA GLY A 76 -0.07 -10.95 2.06
C GLY A 76 1.45 -10.96 2.00
N SER A 77 2.06 -12.13 1.83
CA SER A 77 3.52 -12.28 1.68
C SER A 77 4.04 -11.58 0.42
N ALA A 78 3.35 -11.74 -0.71
CA ALA A 78 3.73 -11.10 -1.98
C ALA A 78 3.66 -9.57 -1.88
N ILE A 79 2.57 -9.03 -1.32
CA ILE A 79 2.41 -7.58 -1.11
C ILE A 79 3.51 -7.07 -0.18
N LEU A 80 3.73 -7.73 0.95
CA LEU A 80 4.75 -7.33 1.93
C LEU A 80 6.15 -7.33 1.30
N PHE A 81 6.45 -8.34 0.48
CA PHE A 81 7.70 -8.45 -0.24
C PHE A 81 7.89 -7.28 -1.22
N TYR A 82 6.93 -7.07 -2.14
CA TYR A 82 7.03 -6.03 -3.17
C TYR A 82 7.06 -4.62 -2.58
N VAL A 83 6.23 -4.34 -1.56
CA VAL A 83 6.24 -3.05 -0.87
C VAL A 83 7.60 -2.83 -0.20
N SER A 84 8.14 -3.85 0.47
CA SER A 84 9.46 -3.71 1.10
C SER A 84 10.59 -3.55 0.08
N GLU A 85 10.51 -4.18 -1.09
CA GLU A 85 11.48 -4.01 -2.16
C GLU A 85 11.44 -2.59 -2.73
N LEU A 86 10.23 -2.05 -2.94
CA LEU A 86 10.05 -0.69 -3.44
C LEU A 86 10.60 0.35 -2.44
N ILE A 87 10.32 0.16 -1.15
CA ILE A 87 10.87 1.00 -0.08
C ILE A 87 12.40 0.85 -0.02
N ALA A 88 12.93 -0.37 -0.11
CA ALA A 88 14.36 -0.62 -0.08
C ALA A 88 15.09 0.05 -1.23
N LYS A 89 14.57 -0.06 -2.47
CA LYS A 89 15.12 0.64 -3.64
C LYS A 89 15.15 2.14 -3.45
N HIS A 90 14.08 2.73 -2.91
CA HIS A 90 14.04 4.16 -2.65
C HIS A 90 15.06 4.60 -1.58
N ILE A 91 15.25 3.81 -0.53
CA ILE A 91 16.25 4.05 0.52
C ILE A 91 17.68 3.88 -0.03
N GLU A 92 17.89 2.92 -0.91
CA GLU A 92 19.16 2.68 -1.60
C GLU A 92 19.53 3.85 -2.51
N GLU A 93 18.58 4.35 -3.30
CA GLU A 93 18.73 5.55 -4.14
C GLU A 93 19.07 6.81 -3.32
N ALA A 94 18.62 6.87 -2.06
CA ALA A 94 18.96 7.93 -1.11
C ALA A 94 20.35 7.78 -0.45
N GLY A 95 21.13 6.75 -0.82
CA GLY A 95 22.48 6.50 -0.31
C GLY A 95 22.55 5.62 0.94
N TYR A 96 21.43 5.05 1.38
CA TYR A 96 21.33 4.21 2.59
C TYR A 96 21.23 2.71 2.26
N GLY A 97 21.98 2.22 1.26
CA GLY A 97 21.88 0.85 0.76
C GLY A 97 22.02 -0.25 1.82
N SER A 98 22.92 -0.09 2.80
CA SER A 98 23.08 -1.06 3.89
C SER A 98 21.84 -1.18 4.76
N LEU A 99 21.15 -0.07 5.01
CA LEU A 99 19.90 -0.04 5.79
C LEU A 99 18.75 -0.65 4.97
N ALA A 100 18.69 -0.33 3.68
CA ALA A 100 17.72 -0.93 2.75
C ALA A 100 17.84 -2.46 2.71
N ALA A 101 19.07 -2.98 2.62
CA ALA A 101 19.34 -4.42 2.62
C ALA A 101 18.87 -5.10 3.91
N VAL A 102 19.20 -4.52 5.09
CA VAL A 102 18.79 -5.08 6.39
C VAL A 102 17.28 -5.03 6.57
N ALA A 103 16.62 -3.93 6.21
CA ALA A 103 15.18 -3.78 6.32
C ALA A 103 14.43 -4.78 5.42
N HIS A 104 14.85 -4.92 4.17
CA HIS A 104 14.26 -5.89 3.25
C HIS A 104 14.53 -7.34 3.71
N PHE A 105 15.72 -7.61 4.26
CA PHE A 105 16.04 -8.92 4.83
C PHE A 105 15.15 -9.26 6.04
N ALA A 106 14.89 -8.30 6.93
CA ALA A 106 13.97 -8.48 8.06
C ALA A 106 12.55 -8.84 7.57
N VAL A 107 12.07 -8.21 6.50
CA VAL A 107 10.77 -8.55 5.90
C VAL A 107 10.75 -9.99 5.36
N LYS A 108 11.84 -10.46 4.73
CA LYS A 108 11.94 -11.86 4.30
C LYS A 108 11.87 -12.84 5.48
N ILE A 109 12.51 -12.52 6.61
CA ILE A 109 12.44 -13.33 7.84
C ILE A 109 11.00 -13.37 8.38
N VAL A 110 10.30 -12.23 8.38
CA VAL A 110 8.90 -12.17 8.82
C VAL A 110 8.02 -13.06 7.94
N ILE A 111 8.18 -12.98 6.61
CA ILE A 111 7.45 -13.83 5.67
C ILE A 111 7.73 -15.31 5.97
N LEU A 112 8.99 -15.72 6.10
CA LEU A 112 9.34 -17.10 6.41
C LEU A 112 8.74 -17.58 7.74
N THR A 113 8.77 -16.74 8.77
CA THR A 113 8.19 -17.06 10.09
C THR A 113 6.68 -17.26 10.00
N LEU A 114 5.99 -16.43 9.22
CA LEU A 114 4.56 -16.59 8.99
C LEU A 114 4.28 -17.96 8.37
N TRP A 115 4.96 -18.30 7.27
CA TRP A 115 4.81 -19.57 6.56
C TRP A 115 5.17 -20.80 7.39
N MET A 116 6.09 -20.68 8.34
CA MET A 116 6.53 -21.80 9.19
C MET A 116 5.37 -22.37 10.02
N GLN A 117 4.46 -21.51 10.50
CA GLN A 117 3.28 -21.94 11.26
C GLN A 117 2.32 -22.76 10.40
N GLN A 118 1.99 -22.32 9.17
CA GLN A 118 1.07 -23.09 8.31
C GLN A 118 1.74 -24.35 7.75
N THR A 119 3.07 -24.33 7.53
CA THR A 119 3.81 -25.51 7.08
C THR A 119 3.78 -26.62 8.13
N SER A 120 3.92 -26.28 9.41
CA SER A 120 3.77 -27.23 10.52
C SER A 120 2.39 -27.89 10.53
N ALA A 121 1.32 -27.09 10.40
CA ALA A 121 -0.05 -27.60 10.35
C ALA A 121 -0.29 -28.52 9.13
N LEU A 122 0.28 -28.16 7.97
CA LEU A 122 0.19 -28.99 6.76
C LEU A 122 0.90 -30.33 6.96
N ILE A 123 2.09 -30.34 7.54
CA ILE A 123 2.85 -31.57 7.84
C ILE A 123 2.05 -32.49 8.76
N GLU A 124 1.38 -31.94 9.78
CA GLU A 124 0.54 -32.72 10.69
C GLU A 124 -0.66 -33.36 9.98
N ILE A 125 -1.34 -32.61 9.10
CA ILE A 125 -2.45 -33.11 8.29
C ILE A 125 -1.97 -34.25 7.38
N LEU A 126 -0.87 -34.04 6.65
CA LEU A 126 -0.30 -35.03 5.75
C LEU A 126 0.14 -36.29 6.50
N SER A 127 0.73 -36.13 7.68
CA SER A 127 1.16 -37.26 8.53
C SER A 127 -0.04 -38.11 8.97
N LYS A 128 -1.16 -37.47 9.35
CA LYS A 128 -2.41 -38.17 9.70
C LYS A 128 -3.04 -38.88 8.51
N LEU A 129 -2.87 -38.35 7.30
CA LEU A 129 -3.42 -38.92 6.06
C LEU A 129 -2.61 -40.14 5.57
N ILE A 130 -1.30 -40.15 5.80
CA ILE A 130 -0.40 -41.26 5.44
C ILE A 130 -0.46 -42.41 6.47
N THR A 131 -0.78 -42.10 7.73
CA THR A 131 -0.81 -43.09 8.82
C THR A 131 -2.18 -43.79 8.96
N LYS A 132 -3.15 -43.47 8.11
CA LYS A 132 -4.51 -44.05 8.10
C LYS A 132 -4.70 -44.94 6.88
#